data_AF-A0A0G1MZB3-F1
#
_entry.id   AF-A0A0G1MZB3-F1
#
_cell.length_a   1.000
_cell.length_b   1.000
_cell.length_c   1.000
_cell.angle_alpha   90.00
_cell.angle_beta   90.00
_cell.angle_gamma   90.00
#
_symmetry.space_group_name_H-M   'P 1'
#
loop_
_entity.id
_entity.type
_entity.pdbx_description
1 polymer ?
#
loop_
_entity_poly.entity_id
_entity_poly.type
_entity_poly.pdbx_seq_one_letter_code
_entity_poly.pdbx_strand_id
1 'polypeptide(L)'
;MRILQVNKYLYRRAGAEAYVLDWAELLIKHGQETGLWGTEAFPCHSEGAQRLKNPVHKGTGSFASAQDDVVIFNDLLVEERHFDQREGFWRDIKKVGHMIWSWESVRKFEEVLQRFKPDIVHIHNIYHHISPSILPMAKRFGVPVVMTVHDYHLINPNYNLYDHGEICERKGIYAIAHKCIKDSYAASFADVLEWGIHKMLRVYDNNVARYVVPTEFVKEKLVEQGIGGRHIEVVPLPVILNGVQCSEEFRANARDGRTYMRDSLLPAVAQNDSNGGYVLFAGRITREKGVYLLLEMAKKLPEMQFKIAGTGPELTNVKLKIKNEKLENIELLGF
;
A
#
# COMPACT_ATOMS: atom_id res chain seq x y z
N MET A 1 -4.48 23.52 -8.17
CA MET A 1 -3.28 22.91 -8.78
C MET A 1 -3.70 21.63 -9.48
N ARG A 2 -2.90 21.17 -10.43
CA ARG A 2 -3.06 19.90 -11.14
C ARG A 2 -2.14 18.86 -10.51
N ILE A 3 -2.70 17.83 -9.89
CA ILE A 3 -1.95 16.82 -9.14
C ILE A 3 -2.17 15.46 -9.80
N LEU A 4 -1.09 14.84 -10.28
CA LEU A 4 -1.13 13.50 -10.86
C LEU A 4 -0.75 12.46 -9.80
N GLN A 5 -1.71 11.68 -9.37
CA GLN A 5 -1.52 10.53 -8.49
C GLN A 5 -1.09 9.32 -9.32
N VAL A 6 0.03 8.70 -8.96
CA VAL A 6 0.56 7.52 -9.65
C VAL A 6 0.65 6.36 -8.67
N ASN A 7 -0.07 5.28 -8.95
CA ASN A 7 0.00 4.06 -8.14
C ASN A 7 -0.06 2.82 -9.04
N LYS A 8 0.57 1.71 -8.62
CA LYS A 8 0.48 0.45 -9.37
C LYS A 8 -0.98 0.05 -9.62
N TYR A 9 -1.86 0.11 -8.62
CA TYR A 9 -3.25 -0.30 -8.76
C TYR A 9 -4.20 0.88 -8.55
N LEU A 10 -5.17 1.01 -9.46
CA LEU A 10 -6.20 2.04 -9.39
C LEU A 10 -7.53 1.51 -8.85
N TYR A 11 -7.49 0.44 -8.05
CA TYR A 11 -8.65 -0.19 -7.42
C TYR A 11 -8.33 -0.54 -5.96
N ARG A 12 -9.35 -0.55 -5.09
CA ARG A 12 -9.17 -0.89 -3.67
C ARG A 12 -8.74 -2.35 -3.53
N ARG A 13 -7.48 -2.57 -3.18
CA ARG A 13 -6.90 -3.88 -2.93
C ARG A 13 -6.34 -4.00 -1.52
N ALA A 14 -5.63 -2.98 -1.04
CA ALA A 14 -5.09 -2.89 0.30
C ALA A 14 -5.13 -1.43 0.80
N GLY A 15 -4.51 -1.19 1.96
CA GLY A 15 -4.50 0.13 2.59
C GLY A 15 -3.84 1.23 1.74
N ALA A 16 -2.81 0.90 0.96
CA ALA A 16 -2.14 1.86 0.08
C ALA A 16 -3.08 2.35 -1.04
N GLU A 17 -3.78 1.44 -1.72
CA GLU A 17 -4.75 1.80 -2.76
C GLU A 17 -5.97 2.53 -2.18
N ALA A 18 -6.44 2.11 -1.00
CA ALA A 18 -7.50 2.81 -0.29
C ALA A 18 -7.09 4.27 -0.03
N TYR A 19 -5.89 4.49 0.52
CA TYR A 19 -5.32 5.81 0.74
C TYR A 19 -5.28 6.65 -0.56
N VAL A 20 -4.77 6.11 -1.66
CA VAL A 20 -4.61 6.89 -2.90
C VAL A 20 -5.96 7.37 -3.44
N LEU A 21 -6.96 6.49 -3.43
CA LEU A 21 -8.31 6.81 -3.92
C LEU A 21 -9.02 7.79 -2.98
N ASP A 22 -8.92 7.57 -1.68
CA ASP A 22 -9.45 8.45 -0.64
C ASP A 22 -8.79 9.84 -0.69
N TRP A 23 -7.47 9.88 -0.88
CA TRP A 23 -6.69 11.10 -1.01
C TRP A 23 -7.07 11.88 -2.27
N ALA A 24 -7.24 11.20 -3.41
CA ALA A 24 -7.69 11.84 -4.65
C ALA A 24 -9.07 12.49 -4.50
N GLU A 25 -10.01 11.81 -3.82
CA GLU A 25 -11.33 12.36 -3.51
C GLU A 25 -11.22 13.64 -2.64
N LEU A 26 -10.37 13.62 -1.62
CA LEU A 26 -10.13 14.79 -0.77
C LEU A 26 -9.52 15.97 -1.55
N LEU A 27 -8.53 15.70 -2.41
CA LEU A 27 -7.92 16.75 -3.24
C LEU A 27 -8.95 17.45 -4.13
N ILE A 28 -9.85 16.67 -4.75
CA ILE A 28 -10.94 17.22 -5.58
C ILE A 28 -11.89 18.06 -4.75
N LYS A 29 -12.31 17.57 -3.57
CA LYS A 29 -13.16 18.34 -2.64
C LYS A 29 -12.51 19.66 -2.21
N HIS A 30 -11.18 19.73 -2.21
CA HIS A 30 -10.39 20.93 -1.95
C HIS A 30 -10.01 21.72 -3.22
N GLY A 31 -10.74 21.52 -4.31
CA GLY A 31 -10.61 22.30 -5.55
C GLY A 31 -9.34 22.01 -6.37
N GLN A 32 -8.68 20.88 -6.13
CA GLN A 32 -7.54 20.46 -6.94
C GLN A 32 -8.00 19.64 -8.15
N GLU A 33 -7.43 19.90 -9.31
CA GLU A 33 -7.62 19.05 -10.47
C GLU A 33 -6.74 17.80 -10.31
N THR A 34 -7.36 16.63 -10.14
CA THR A 34 -6.63 15.41 -9.79
C THR A 34 -6.73 14.36 -10.88
N GLY A 35 -5.59 13.87 -11.34
CA GLY A 35 -5.48 12.74 -12.27
C GLY A 35 -4.99 11.48 -11.56
N LEU A 36 -5.41 10.31 -12.04
CA LEU A 36 -4.88 9.00 -11.62
C LEU A 36 -4.22 8.30 -12.80
N TRP A 37 -3.05 7.72 -12.57
CA TRP A 37 -2.35 6.90 -13.55
C TRP A 37 -1.70 5.68 -12.89
N GLY A 38 -1.69 4.54 -13.59
CA GLY A 38 -1.31 3.26 -13.00
C GLY A 38 -1.38 2.10 -13.98
N THR A 39 -1.63 0.90 -13.47
CA THR A 39 -1.84 -0.28 -14.32
C THR A 39 -3.31 -0.51 -14.65
N GLU A 40 -3.54 -1.20 -15.77
CA GLU A 40 -4.83 -1.80 -16.10
C GLU A 40 -5.13 -2.91 -15.10
N ALA A 41 -6.29 -2.88 -14.46
CA ALA A 41 -6.69 -3.91 -13.51
C ALA A 41 -6.95 -5.26 -14.20
N PHE A 42 -7.43 -5.23 -15.44
CA PHE A 42 -7.78 -6.35 -16.34
C PHE A 42 -8.03 -5.77 -17.76
N PRO A 43 -7.95 -6.54 -18.86
CA PRO A 43 -8.12 -6.01 -20.21
C PRO A 43 -9.51 -5.39 -20.37
N CYS A 44 -9.57 -4.07 -20.37
CA CYS A 44 -10.79 -3.31 -20.64
C CYS A 44 -10.74 -2.91 -22.12
N HIS A 45 -11.62 -3.50 -22.94
CA HIS A 45 -11.69 -3.24 -24.39
C HIS A 45 -12.26 -1.85 -24.76
N SER A 46 -12.01 -0.81 -23.96
CA SER A 46 -12.51 0.54 -24.24
C SER A 46 -11.36 1.49 -24.54
N GLU A 47 -11.26 1.94 -25.79
CA GLU A 47 -10.29 2.93 -26.26
C GLU A 47 -10.58 4.34 -25.69
N GLY A 48 -9.51 5.07 -25.35
CA GLY A 48 -9.52 6.51 -25.06
C GLY A 48 -9.61 6.93 -23.58
N ALA A 49 -9.18 8.16 -23.27
CA ALA A 49 -9.34 8.77 -21.95
C ALA A 49 -10.83 9.01 -21.65
N GLN A 50 -11.40 8.28 -20.68
CA GLN A 50 -12.79 8.48 -20.26
C GLN A 50 -12.83 9.24 -18.93
N ARG A 51 -13.66 10.28 -18.86
CA ARG A 51 -14.16 10.81 -17.58
C ARG A 51 -15.06 9.75 -16.98
N LEU A 52 -14.52 8.96 -16.05
CA LEU A 52 -15.26 7.89 -15.42
C LEU A 52 -16.18 8.47 -14.35
N LYS A 53 -17.47 8.64 -14.71
CA LYS A 53 -18.54 8.66 -13.72
C LYS A 53 -18.60 7.26 -13.08
N ASN A 54 -18.13 7.15 -11.85
CA ASN A 54 -18.04 5.92 -11.06
C ASN A 54 -17.07 4.86 -11.61
N PRO A 55 -15.80 4.84 -11.18
CA PRO A 55 -14.91 3.73 -11.39
C PRO A 55 -15.25 2.60 -10.41
N VAL A 56 -16.33 1.85 -10.68
CA VAL A 56 -16.63 0.62 -9.94
C VAL A 56 -17.24 -0.38 -10.89
N HIS A 57 -16.55 -1.49 -11.15
CA HIS A 57 -17.11 -2.84 -11.30
C HIS A 57 -15.92 -3.80 -11.09
N LYS A 58 -15.82 -4.68 -10.07
CA LYS A 58 -16.79 -5.25 -9.10
C LYS A 58 -16.14 -5.41 -7.72
N GLY A 59 -16.94 -5.27 -6.65
CA GLY A 59 -16.62 -5.74 -5.30
C GLY A 59 -16.57 -4.64 -4.24
N THR A 60 -17.75 -4.16 -3.82
CA THR A 60 -18.02 -3.35 -2.60
C THR A 60 -17.16 -2.10 -2.35
N GLY A 61 -17.66 -0.94 -2.78
CA GLY A 61 -17.14 0.38 -2.40
C GLY A 61 -17.44 1.42 -3.47
N SER A 62 -18.69 1.91 -3.52
CA SER A 62 -19.11 3.00 -4.40
C SER A 62 -18.23 4.24 -4.20
N PHE A 63 -17.68 4.80 -5.28
CA PHE A 63 -17.39 6.24 -5.31
C PHE A 63 -18.73 6.95 -5.09
N ALA A 64 -18.89 7.57 -3.92
CA ALA A 64 -20.04 8.40 -3.66
C ALA A 64 -19.89 9.67 -4.49
N SER A 65 -20.86 9.89 -5.38
CA SER A 65 -21.18 11.15 -6.06
C SER A 65 -20.39 12.39 -5.61
N ALA A 66 -19.47 12.85 -6.45
CA ALA A 66 -19.07 14.25 -6.46
C ALA A 66 -18.94 14.66 -7.93
N GLN A 67 -19.49 15.81 -8.25
CA GLN A 67 -19.78 16.29 -9.59
C GLN A 67 -18.54 16.85 -10.31
N ASP A 68 -17.34 16.50 -9.84
CA ASP A 68 -16.04 16.98 -10.33
C ASP A 68 -15.13 15.77 -10.61
N ASP A 69 -14.94 15.46 -11.90
CA ASP A 69 -14.42 14.18 -12.38
C ASP A 69 -12.90 14.02 -12.15
N VAL A 70 -12.48 12.94 -11.47
CA VAL A 70 -11.10 12.43 -11.51
C VAL A 70 -10.71 12.12 -12.96
N VAL A 71 -9.52 12.54 -13.40
CA VAL A 71 -9.03 12.25 -14.76
C VAL A 71 -8.28 10.91 -14.77
N ILE A 72 -8.73 9.94 -15.58
CA ILE A 72 -8.05 8.65 -15.77
C ILE A 72 -7.69 8.48 -17.26
N PHE A 73 -6.45 8.07 -17.53
CA PHE A 73 -5.90 7.89 -18.88
C PHE A 73 -5.97 6.43 -19.31
N ASN A 74 -7.16 5.91 -19.61
CA ASN A 74 -7.34 4.48 -19.91
C ASN A 74 -6.45 4.00 -21.06
N ASP A 75 -6.25 4.82 -22.11
CA ASP A 75 -5.40 4.50 -23.27
C ASP A 75 -3.89 4.47 -22.94
N LEU A 76 -3.50 4.97 -21.77
CA LEU A 76 -2.12 5.09 -21.32
C LEU A 76 -1.84 4.27 -20.06
N LEU A 77 -2.76 3.42 -19.62
CA LEU A 77 -2.51 2.52 -18.49
C LEU A 77 -1.45 1.47 -18.85
N VAL A 78 -0.64 1.07 -17.88
CA VAL A 78 0.41 0.05 -18.08
C VAL A 78 -0.20 -1.35 -17.90
N GLU A 79 0.16 -2.32 -18.73
CA GLU A 79 -0.34 -3.68 -18.55
C GLU A 79 0.11 -4.29 -17.21
N GLU A 80 -0.83 -4.84 -16.44
CA GLU A 80 -0.49 -5.59 -15.23
C GLU A 80 0.21 -6.91 -15.62
N ARG A 81 1.35 -7.20 -14.97
CA ARG A 81 2.12 -8.44 -15.21
C ARG A 81 2.07 -9.35 -14.00
N HIS A 82 1.80 -10.63 -14.24
CA HIS A 82 1.81 -11.64 -13.18
C HIS A 82 3.24 -12.11 -12.90
N PHE A 83 3.91 -11.46 -11.95
CA PHE A 83 5.26 -11.84 -11.51
C PHE A 83 5.32 -13.10 -10.63
N ASP A 84 4.17 -13.63 -10.24
CA ASP A 84 4.05 -14.86 -9.43
C ASP A 84 4.04 -16.15 -10.27
N GLN A 85 3.88 -16.04 -11.59
CA GLN A 85 3.83 -17.18 -12.49
C GLN A 85 5.11 -17.27 -13.32
N ARG A 86 5.74 -18.46 -13.31
CA ARG A 86 6.86 -18.78 -14.21
C ARG A 86 6.33 -18.98 -15.61
N GLU A 87 6.82 -18.22 -16.57
CA GLU A 87 6.40 -18.30 -17.97
C GLU A 87 7.54 -18.75 -18.90
N GLY A 88 8.66 -19.17 -18.32
CA GLY A 88 9.84 -19.67 -19.01
C GLY A 88 10.99 -18.67 -18.98
N PHE A 89 12.22 -19.20 -19.04
CA PHE A 89 13.47 -18.46 -18.79
C PHE A 89 13.56 -17.08 -19.47
N TRP A 90 13.30 -17.00 -20.78
CA TRP A 90 13.38 -15.75 -21.53
C TRP A 90 12.28 -14.74 -21.17
N ARG A 91 11.07 -15.20 -20.86
CA ARG A 91 9.96 -14.34 -20.42
C ARG A 91 10.19 -13.84 -19.01
N ASP A 92 10.72 -14.68 -18.13
CA ASP A 92 11.06 -14.33 -16.75
C ASP A 92 12.22 -13.30 -16.72
N ILE A 93 13.23 -13.42 -17.58
CA ILE A 93 14.28 -12.38 -17.74
C ILE A 93 13.70 -11.06 -18.24
N LYS A 94 12.79 -11.08 -19.23
CA LYS A 94 12.11 -9.87 -19.71
C LYS A 94 11.25 -9.22 -18.61
N LYS A 95 10.63 -10.01 -17.74
CA LYS A 95 9.90 -9.52 -16.56
C LYS A 95 10.84 -8.76 -15.62
N VAL A 96 12.00 -9.33 -15.27
CA VAL A 96 13.01 -8.66 -14.42
C VAL A 96 13.54 -7.38 -15.09
N GLY A 97 13.85 -7.42 -16.38
CA GLY A 97 14.30 -6.24 -17.13
C GLY A 97 13.28 -5.10 -17.09
N HIS A 98 11.98 -5.41 -17.13
CA HIS A 98 10.92 -4.42 -17.01
C HIS A 98 10.76 -3.83 -15.61
N MET A 99 10.98 -4.62 -14.57
CA MET A 99 10.98 -4.13 -13.19
C MET A 99 12.06 -3.05 -13.04
N ILE A 100 13.25 -3.32 -13.58
CA ILE A 100 14.39 -2.39 -13.59
C ILE A 100 14.14 -1.18 -14.48
N TRP A 101 13.61 -1.38 -15.69
CA TRP A 101 13.32 -0.28 -16.61
C TRP A 101 12.19 -0.60 -17.58
N SER A 102 11.08 0.13 -17.45
CA SER A 102 9.92 -0.01 -18.33
C SER A 102 9.87 1.11 -19.37
N TRP A 103 10.31 0.82 -20.59
CA TRP A 103 10.19 1.76 -21.73
C TRP A 103 8.73 2.06 -22.09
N GLU A 104 7.85 1.08 -21.92
CA GLU A 104 6.41 1.25 -22.09
C GLU A 104 5.88 2.30 -21.11
N SER A 105 6.21 2.15 -19.81
CA SER A 105 5.80 3.10 -18.78
C SER A 105 6.37 4.49 -19.03
N VAL A 106 7.63 4.59 -19.48
CA VAL A 106 8.23 5.90 -19.83
C VAL A 106 7.45 6.60 -20.94
N ARG A 107 7.10 5.89 -22.03
CA ARG A 107 6.38 6.47 -23.17
C ARG A 107 4.96 6.88 -22.80
N LYS A 108 4.22 5.99 -22.14
CA LYS A 108 2.85 6.25 -21.67
C LYS A 108 2.84 7.40 -20.65
N PHE A 109 3.79 7.42 -19.73
CA PHE A 109 3.90 8.49 -18.73
C PHE A 109 4.26 9.84 -19.35
N GLU A 110 5.18 9.88 -20.33
CA GLU A 110 5.50 11.11 -21.07
C GLU A 110 4.25 11.70 -21.72
N GLU A 111 3.41 10.87 -22.32
CA GLU A 111 2.16 11.31 -22.92
C GLU A 111 1.15 11.81 -21.88
N VAL A 112 1.05 11.15 -20.71
CA VAL A 112 0.26 11.65 -19.59
C VAL A 112 0.76 13.02 -19.12
N LEU A 113 2.07 13.23 -18.99
CA LEU A 113 2.63 14.53 -18.60
C LEU A 113 2.31 15.62 -19.64
N GLN A 114 2.32 15.31 -20.94
CA GLN A 114 1.98 16.25 -22.00
C GLN A 114 0.48 16.63 -22.01
N ARG A 115 -0.40 15.64 -21.80
CA ARG A 115 -1.86 15.84 -21.79
C ARG A 115 -2.34 16.49 -20.50
N PHE A 116 -1.89 15.97 -19.35
CA PHE A 116 -2.33 16.41 -18.02
C PHE A 116 -1.54 17.59 -17.48
N LYS A 117 -0.32 17.87 -17.95
CA LYS A 117 0.53 18.98 -17.49
C LYS A 117 0.46 19.23 -15.97
N PRO A 118 0.79 18.23 -15.13
CA PRO A 118 0.67 18.34 -13.69
C PRO A 118 1.63 19.39 -13.11
N ASP A 119 1.20 20.07 -12.05
CA ASP A 119 2.06 20.89 -11.20
C ASP A 119 2.90 20.00 -10.27
N ILE A 120 2.36 18.86 -9.86
CA ILE A 120 3.01 17.86 -8.98
C ILE A 120 2.65 16.46 -9.46
N VAL A 121 3.65 15.57 -9.47
CA VAL A 121 3.42 14.12 -9.54
C VAL A 121 3.56 13.53 -8.14
N HIS A 122 2.52 12.87 -7.65
CA HIS A 122 2.49 12.20 -6.35
C HIS A 122 2.50 10.69 -6.57
N ILE A 123 3.62 10.04 -6.26
CA ILE A 123 3.81 8.61 -6.50
C ILE A 123 3.58 7.76 -5.25
N HIS A 124 3.08 6.55 -5.49
CA HIS A 124 2.78 5.52 -4.52
C HIS A 124 3.17 4.16 -5.13
N ASN A 125 3.90 3.32 -4.39
CA ASN A 125 4.14 1.90 -4.73
C ASN A 125 4.33 1.59 -6.23
N ILE A 126 5.19 2.37 -6.92
CA ILE A 126 5.41 2.27 -8.37
C ILE A 126 6.29 1.08 -8.79
N TYR A 127 6.68 0.25 -7.83
CA TYR A 127 7.61 -0.86 -8.02
C TYR A 127 7.03 -1.96 -8.92
N HIS A 128 7.90 -2.67 -9.62
CA HIS A 128 7.66 -3.81 -10.52
C HIS A 128 6.85 -3.56 -11.78
N HIS A 129 5.66 -2.97 -11.64
CA HIS A 129 4.72 -2.78 -12.74
C HIS A 129 5.01 -1.51 -13.52
N ILE A 130 5.18 -0.38 -12.84
CA ILE A 130 5.42 0.92 -13.49
C ILE A 130 6.93 1.17 -13.66
N SER A 131 7.73 0.64 -12.74
CA SER A 131 9.18 0.85 -12.65
C SER A 131 9.57 2.28 -12.22
N PRO A 132 10.70 2.47 -11.52
CA PRO A 132 11.23 3.80 -11.19
C PRO A 132 11.70 4.59 -12.43
N SER A 133 11.69 3.99 -13.62
CA SER A 133 12.09 4.64 -14.89
C SER A 133 11.27 5.87 -15.25
N ILE A 134 10.09 6.06 -14.66
CA ILE A 134 9.26 7.26 -14.88
C ILE A 134 9.83 8.52 -14.18
N LEU A 135 10.65 8.37 -13.14
CA LEU A 135 11.08 9.51 -12.31
C LEU A 135 12.00 10.50 -13.04
N PRO A 136 13.00 10.06 -13.82
CA PRO A 136 13.78 10.97 -14.65
C PRO A 136 12.93 11.74 -15.67
N MET A 137 11.81 11.15 -16.14
CA MET A 137 10.92 11.80 -17.10
C MET A 137 10.16 12.97 -16.46
N ALA A 138 9.61 12.79 -15.25
CA ALA A 138 9.00 13.89 -14.50
C ALA A 138 9.97 15.07 -14.32
N LYS A 139 11.23 14.78 -13.96
CA LYS A 139 12.27 15.79 -13.81
C LYS A 139 12.60 16.51 -15.12
N ARG A 140 12.65 15.79 -16.25
CA ARG A 140 12.87 16.37 -17.59
C ARG A 140 11.75 17.35 -17.99
N PHE A 141 10.51 17.08 -17.56
CA PHE A 141 9.38 17.99 -17.74
C PHE A 141 9.34 19.14 -16.72
N GLY A 142 10.28 19.18 -15.78
CA GLY A 142 10.32 20.20 -14.72
C GLY A 142 9.24 20.01 -13.65
N VAL A 143 8.61 18.83 -13.58
CA VAL A 143 7.54 18.55 -12.62
C VAL A 143 8.12 17.92 -11.36
N PRO A 144 7.96 18.52 -10.16
CA PRO A 144 8.42 17.94 -8.91
C PRO A 144 7.65 16.67 -8.55
N VAL A 145 8.38 15.68 -8.06
CA VAL A 145 7.82 14.40 -7.60
C VAL A 145 7.77 14.34 -6.09
N VAL A 146 6.60 14.06 -5.53
CA VAL A 146 6.38 13.73 -4.12
C VAL A 146 6.09 12.24 -4.00
N MET A 147 6.63 11.57 -2.99
CA MET A 147 6.41 10.14 -2.77
C MET A 147 5.84 9.87 -1.38
N THR A 148 4.68 9.23 -1.28
CA THR A 148 4.24 8.66 0.00
C THR A 148 4.72 7.21 0.11
N VAL A 149 5.45 6.91 1.19
CA VAL A 149 6.01 5.58 1.45
C VAL A 149 4.99 4.74 2.22
N HIS A 150 4.41 3.74 1.54
CA HIS A 150 3.37 2.87 2.11
C HIS A 150 3.91 1.54 2.65
N ASP A 151 5.08 1.12 2.18
CA ASP A 151 5.73 -0.13 2.55
C ASP A 151 7.25 0.03 2.65
N TYR A 152 7.92 -1.01 3.12
CA TYR A 152 9.37 -0.95 3.39
C TYR A 152 10.21 -1.32 2.17
N HIS A 153 9.68 -1.34 0.94
CA HIS A 153 10.44 -1.75 -0.24
C HIS A 153 11.70 -0.92 -0.47
N LEU A 154 11.64 0.40 -0.23
CA LEU A 154 12.82 1.27 -0.34
C LEU A 154 13.95 0.86 0.62
N ILE A 155 13.60 0.20 1.73
CA ILE A 155 14.49 -0.13 2.83
C ILE A 155 14.96 -1.59 2.74
N ASN A 156 14.06 -2.51 2.44
CA ASN A 156 14.30 -3.94 2.48
C ASN A 156 13.63 -4.67 1.29
N PRO A 157 14.38 -5.55 0.59
CA PRO A 157 13.84 -6.37 -0.50
C PRO A 157 12.58 -7.17 -0.15
N ASN A 158 12.42 -7.60 1.11
CA ASN A 158 11.28 -8.42 1.57
C ASN A 158 10.00 -7.61 1.86
N TYR A 159 9.94 -6.29 1.61
CA TYR A 159 8.78 -5.38 1.83
C TYR A 159 8.25 -5.24 3.26
N ASN A 160 8.42 -6.26 4.11
CA ASN A 160 7.79 -6.39 5.42
C ASN A 160 8.70 -5.93 6.56
N LEU A 161 10.00 -5.75 6.31
CA LEU A 161 11.04 -5.43 7.31
C LEU A 161 10.97 -6.37 8.54
N TYR A 162 10.43 -7.57 8.38
CA TYR A 162 10.16 -8.52 9.45
C TYR A 162 10.35 -9.92 8.93
N ASP A 163 11.09 -10.73 9.68
CA ASP A 163 11.39 -12.10 9.32
C ASP A 163 11.77 -12.89 10.58
N HIS A 164 11.35 -14.15 10.69
CA HIS A 164 11.65 -15.04 11.82
C HIS A 164 11.36 -14.49 13.24
N GLY A 165 10.40 -13.57 13.40
CA GLY A 165 10.02 -13.04 14.72
C GLY A 165 10.72 -11.74 15.11
N GLU A 166 11.59 -11.22 14.24
CA GLU A 166 12.43 -10.06 14.49
C GLU A 166 12.36 -9.07 13.31
N ILE A 167 12.81 -7.83 13.55
CA ILE A 167 12.99 -6.84 12.50
C ILE A 167 14.06 -7.35 11.54
N CYS A 168 13.70 -7.51 10.27
CA CYS A 168 14.61 -7.98 9.25
C CYS A 168 15.50 -6.83 8.78
N GLU A 169 16.75 -6.81 9.24
CA GLU A 169 17.76 -5.87 8.75
C GLU A 169 18.72 -6.51 7.73
N ARG A 170 18.48 -7.78 7.38
CA ARG A 170 19.28 -8.55 6.41
C ARG A 170 19.19 -7.92 5.01
N LYS A 171 20.35 -7.70 4.38
CA LYS A 171 20.50 -7.05 3.06
C LYS A 171 21.49 -7.81 2.19
N GLY A 172 21.40 -7.56 0.88
CA GLY A 172 22.40 -8.06 -0.09
C GLY A 172 22.56 -9.57 -0.03
N ILE A 173 23.80 -10.04 0.15
CA ILE A 173 24.14 -11.47 0.15
C ILE A 173 23.38 -12.25 1.23
N TYR A 174 23.09 -11.61 2.37
CA TYR A 174 22.39 -12.26 3.47
C TYR A 174 20.91 -12.49 3.16
N ALA A 175 20.28 -11.62 2.38
CA ALA A 175 18.91 -11.82 1.90
C ALA A 175 18.83 -13.00 0.90
N ILE A 176 19.87 -13.16 0.07
CA ILE A 176 19.99 -14.30 -0.85
C ILE A 176 20.21 -15.59 -0.08
N ALA A 177 21.17 -15.61 0.85
CA ALA A 177 21.53 -16.79 1.64
C ALA A 177 20.35 -17.35 2.45
N HIS A 178 19.42 -16.48 2.86
CA HIS A 178 18.23 -16.86 3.64
C HIS A 178 16.95 -16.95 2.80
N LYS A 179 17.05 -16.88 1.46
CA LYS A 179 15.92 -16.99 0.53
C LYS A 179 14.74 -16.07 0.89
N CYS A 180 15.04 -14.82 1.28
CA CYS A 180 14.04 -13.90 1.83
C CYS A 180 12.87 -13.60 0.87
N ILE A 181 13.01 -13.87 -0.44
CA ILE A 181 11.94 -13.73 -1.43
C ILE A 181 11.47 -15.10 -1.90
N LYS A 182 10.18 -15.39 -1.66
CA LYS A 182 9.46 -16.59 -2.13
C LYS A 182 10.18 -17.92 -1.81
N ASP A 183 10.95 -17.97 -0.73
CA ASP A 183 11.79 -19.13 -0.37
C ASP A 183 12.67 -19.62 -1.56
N SER A 184 13.17 -18.68 -2.36
CA SER A 184 13.95 -18.97 -3.57
C SER A 184 15.22 -18.14 -3.66
N TYR A 185 16.36 -18.80 -3.86
CA TYR A 185 17.65 -18.16 -4.10
C TYR A 185 17.63 -17.26 -5.35
N ALA A 186 17.02 -17.74 -6.45
CA ALA A 186 16.97 -16.99 -7.70
C ALA A 186 16.09 -15.74 -7.58
N ALA A 187 14.92 -15.87 -6.95
CA ALA A 187 14.04 -14.72 -6.72
C ALA A 187 14.70 -13.69 -5.79
N SER A 188 15.36 -14.17 -4.72
CA SER A 188 16.08 -13.30 -3.77
C SER A 188 17.27 -12.61 -4.41
N PHE A 189 17.99 -13.27 -5.33
CA PHE A 189 19.08 -12.67 -6.08
C PHE A 189 18.58 -11.60 -7.06
N ALA A 190 17.51 -11.88 -7.81
CA ALA A 190 16.94 -10.92 -8.75
C ALA A 190 16.47 -9.64 -8.06
N ASP A 191 15.82 -9.77 -6.91
CA ASP A 191 15.32 -8.62 -6.12
C ASP A 191 16.48 -7.82 -5.49
N VAL A 192 17.51 -8.49 -4.95
CA VAL A 192 18.74 -7.82 -4.48
C VAL A 192 19.47 -7.10 -5.62
N LEU A 193 19.49 -7.69 -6.83
CA LEU A 193 20.10 -7.08 -8.01
C LEU A 193 19.31 -5.85 -8.46
N GLU A 194 17.98 -5.94 -8.56
CA GLU A 194 17.09 -4.82 -8.87
C GLU A 194 17.31 -3.67 -7.88
N TRP A 195 17.23 -3.99 -6.57
CA TRP A 195 17.45 -3.01 -5.51
C TRP A 195 18.84 -2.39 -5.59
N GLY A 196 19.88 -3.21 -5.83
CA GLY A 196 21.26 -2.77 -5.99
C GLY A 196 21.44 -1.83 -7.19
N ILE A 197 20.83 -2.15 -8.33
CA ILE A 197 20.86 -1.32 -9.54
C ILE A 197 20.17 0.02 -9.27
N HIS A 198 18.97 0.02 -8.69
CA HIS A 198 18.25 1.27 -8.40
C HIS A 198 18.96 2.16 -7.37
N LYS A 199 19.58 1.55 -6.37
CA LYS A 199 20.40 2.27 -5.38
C LYS A 199 21.66 2.85 -6.02
N MET A 200 22.35 2.09 -6.87
CA MET A 200 23.53 2.56 -7.61
C MET A 200 23.19 3.71 -8.56
N LEU A 201 22.06 3.60 -9.27
CA LEU A 201 21.58 4.64 -10.18
C LEU A 201 20.97 5.85 -9.45
N ARG A 202 20.77 5.77 -8.13
CA ARG A 202 20.21 6.82 -7.27
C ARG A 202 18.92 7.42 -7.86
N VAL A 203 18.10 6.58 -8.49
CA VAL A 203 16.95 7.03 -9.29
C VAL A 203 15.94 7.75 -8.42
N TYR A 204 15.72 7.26 -7.19
CA TYR A 204 14.85 7.90 -6.22
C TYR A 204 15.47 9.19 -5.68
N ASP A 205 16.68 9.14 -5.13
CA ASP A 205 17.37 10.31 -4.55
C ASP A 205 17.47 11.49 -5.52
N ASN A 206 17.70 11.22 -6.80
CA ASN A 206 17.93 12.27 -7.79
C ASN A 206 16.64 12.88 -8.35
N ASN A 207 15.49 12.24 -8.17
CA ASN A 207 14.25 12.61 -8.87
C ASN A 207 13.04 12.80 -7.95
N VAL A 208 13.08 12.33 -6.70
CA VAL A 208 12.03 12.61 -5.70
C VAL A 208 12.39 13.87 -4.94
N ALA A 209 11.53 14.89 -5.04
CA ALA A 209 11.72 16.18 -4.38
C ALA A 209 11.37 16.12 -2.88
N ARG A 210 10.40 15.27 -2.50
CA ARG A 210 9.99 15.11 -1.09
C ARG A 210 9.36 13.74 -0.84
N TYR A 211 9.66 13.17 0.32
CA TYR A 211 9.03 11.97 0.84
C TYR A 211 8.03 12.32 1.93
N VAL A 212 6.91 11.61 1.95
CA VAL A 212 5.89 11.65 2.99
C VAL A 212 5.83 10.26 3.61
N VAL A 213 5.95 10.18 4.92
CA VAL A 213 5.95 8.90 5.66
C VAL A 213 4.92 8.92 6.78
N PRO A 214 4.34 7.77 7.14
CA PRO A 214 3.25 7.73 8.11
C PRO A 214 3.70 7.93 9.56
N THR A 215 4.97 7.64 9.87
CA THR A 215 5.50 7.65 11.24
C THR A 215 6.98 8.06 11.28
N GLU A 216 7.45 8.55 12.43
CA GLU A 216 8.88 8.82 12.66
C GLU A 216 9.73 7.55 12.53
N PHE A 217 9.20 6.36 12.89
CA PHE A 217 9.91 5.09 12.69
C PHE A 217 10.26 4.85 11.21
N VAL A 218 9.32 5.09 10.28
CA VAL A 218 9.61 4.93 8.85
C VAL A 218 10.63 5.97 8.38
N LYS A 219 10.56 7.20 8.89
CA LYS A 219 11.55 8.26 8.61
C LYS A 219 12.94 7.85 9.06
N GLU A 220 13.10 7.41 10.30
CA GLU A 220 14.37 6.94 10.86
C GLU A 220 14.95 5.81 10.00
N LYS A 221 14.13 4.82 9.63
CA LYS A 221 14.58 3.71 8.77
C LYS A 221 14.99 4.16 7.36
N LEU A 222 14.33 5.15 6.75
CA LEU A 222 14.78 5.71 5.48
C LEU A 222 16.10 6.49 5.62
N VAL A 223 16.24 7.29 6.68
CA VAL A 223 17.45 8.07 6.95
C VAL A 223 18.65 7.13 7.18
N GLU A 224 18.47 6.04 7.93
CA GLU A 224 19.47 4.98 8.11
C GLU A 224 19.92 4.35 6.78
N GLN A 225 19.06 4.36 5.75
CA GLN A 225 19.40 3.88 4.41
C GLN A 225 20.04 4.93 3.50
N GLY A 226 20.17 6.17 3.99
CA GLY A 226 20.64 7.31 3.21
C GLY A 226 19.60 7.86 2.24
N ILE A 227 18.32 7.54 2.42
CA ILE A 227 17.21 7.95 1.55
C ILE A 227 16.58 9.23 2.10
N GLY A 228 16.27 10.19 1.22
CA GLY A 228 15.46 11.38 1.51
C GLY A 228 16.12 12.47 2.36
N GLY A 229 17.01 12.13 3.30
CA GLY A 229 17.73 13.11 4.12
C GLY A 229 16.79 14.13 4.80
N ARG A 230 16.97 15.42 4.51
CA ARG A 230 16.13 16.52 5.04
C ARG A 230 14.78 16.69 4.32
N HIS A 231 14.50 15.88 3.29
CA HIS A 231 13.31 16.00 2.45
C HIS A 231 12.22 14.99 2.83
N ILE A 232 12.15 14.58 4.10
CA ILE A 232 11.14 13.63 4.61
C ILE A 232 10.21 14.36 5.59
N GLU A 233 8.92 14.35 5.31
CA GLU A 233 7.86 14.85 6.19
C GLU A 233 7.07 13.68 6.79
N VAL A 234 6.78 13.77 8.08
CA VAL A 234 5.94 12.79 8.77
C VAL A 234 4.50 13.29 8.74
N VAL A 235 3.64 12.56 8.03
CA VAL A 235 2.21 12.86 7.91
C VAL A 235 1.44 11.56 8.18
N PRO A 236 0.71 11.46 9.30
CA PRO A 236 -0.13 10.30 9.59
C PRO A 236 -1.14 10.03 8.47
N LEU A 237 -1.42 8.75 8.21
CA LEU A 237 -2.40 8.37 7.19
C LEU A 237 -3.81 8.78 7.65
N PRO A 238 -4.58 9.50 6.80
CA PRO A 238 -5.96 9.83 7.10
C PRO A 238 -6.84 8.58 7.01
N VAL A 239 -7.93 8.58 7.78
CA VAL A 239 -9.00 7.60 7.65
C VAL A 239 -10.26 8.33 7.21
N ILE A 240 -10.78 7.98 6.03
CA ILE A 240 -12.07 8.50 5.57
C ILE A 240 -13.17 7.58 6.07
N LEU A 241 -14.07 8.12 6.90
CA LEU A 241 -15.13 7.37 7.58
C LEU A 241 -16.41 7.27 6.74
N ASN A 242 -16.31 7.34 5.40
CA ASN A 242 -17.47 7.28 4.51
C ASN A 242 -18.24 5.96 4.73
N GLY A 243 -19.51 6.05 5.11
CA GLY A 243 -20.36 4.87 5.37
C GLY A 243 -20.13 4.18 6.72
N VAL A 244 -19.18 4.64 7.54
CA VAL A 244 -19.03 4.15 8.92
C VAL A 244 -20.02 4.90 9.81
N GLN A 245 -20.95 4.16 10.42
CA GLN A 245 -21.80 4.67 11.48
C GLN A 245 -20.94 4.88 12.73
N CYS A 246 -20.41 6.08 12.88
CA CYS A 246 -19.76 6.52 14.10
C CYS A 246 -20.79 7.20 15.01
N SER A 247 -20.66 7.02 16.32
CA SER A 247 -21.43 7.81 17.30
C SER A 247 -21.17 9.32 17.09
N GLU A 248 -22.15 10.15 17.45
CA GLU A 248 -22.01 11.60 17.36
C GLU A 248 -20.83 12.13 18.18
N GLU A 249 -20.57 11.52 19.34
CA GLU A 249 -19.40 11.79 20.19
C GLU A 249 -18.08 11.53 19.47
N PHE A 250 -17.95 10.39 18.79
CA PHE A 250 -16.75 10.08 18.02
C PHE A 250 -16.52 11.10 16.90
N ARG A 251 -17.59 11.50 16.20
CA ARG A 251 -17.52 12.51 15.13
C ARG A 251 -17.15 13.90 15.66
N ALA A 252 -17.68 14.30 16.82
CA ALA A 252 -17.34 15.57 17.45
C ALA A 252 -15.85 15.65 17.82
N ASN A 253 -15.30 14.56 18.37
CA ASN A 253 -13.89 14.48 18.78
C ASN A 253 -12.90 14.32 17.61
N ALA A 254 -13.33 13.73 16.49
CA ALA A 254 -12.50 13.57 15.30
C ALA A 254 -12.29 14.87 14.50
N ARG A 255 -13.19 15.87 14.64
CA ARG A 255 -13.15 17.13 13.88
C ARG A 255 -11.97 18.05 14.22
N ASP A 256 -11.36 17.92 15.39
CA ASP A 256 -10.25 18.78 15.82
C ASP A 256 -8.90 18.36 15.20
N GLY A 257 -8.83 17.26 14.46
CA GLY A 257 -7.62 16.82 13.71
C GLY A 257 -6.35 16.56 14.55
N ARG A 258 -6.40 16.79 15.86
CA ARG A 258 -5.30 16.69 16.84
C ARG A 258 -5.51 15.57 17.85
N THR A 259 -6.63 14.87 17.79
CA THR A 259 -6.98 13.83 18.75
C THR A 259 -6.23 12.55 18.42
N TYR A 260 -4.94 12.49 18.81
CA TYR A 260 -4.42 11.24 19.33
C TYR A 260 -5.38 10.83 20.43
N MET A 261 -5.95 9.63 20.35
CA MET A 261 -6.76 9.04 21.43
C MET A 261 -5.88 8.94 22.69
N ARG A 262 -5.73 10.04 23.42
CA ARG A 262 -5.16 10.09 24.76
C ARG A 262 -6.22 9.50 25.67
N ASP A 263 -5.97 8.30 26.19
CA ASP A 263 -6.46 7.57 27.39
C ASP A 263 -7.86 7.81 27.98
N SER A 264 -8.59 8.84 27.58
CA SER A 264 -9.83 9.37 28.15
C SER A 264 -11.04 9.21 27.22
N LEU A 265 -10.84 8.71 26.00
CA LEU A 265 -11.89 8.53 24.99
C LEU A 265 -11.77 7.18 24.25
N LEU A 266 -11.24 6.15 24.91
CA LEU A 266 -11.74 4.82 24.58
C LEU A 266 -13.25 4.92 24.77
N PRO A 267 -14.09 4.75 23.73
CA PRO A 267 -15.54 4.74 23.93
C PRO A 267 -15.77 3.75 25.06
N ALA A 268 -16.43 4.20 26.13
CA ALA A 268 -16.79 3.33 27.24
C ALA A 268 -17.32 2.06 26.61
N VAL A 269 -16.57 0.96 26.74
CA VAL A 269 -16.91 -0.33 26.13
C VAL A 269 -18.37 -0.51 26.43
N ALA A 270 -19.19 -0.54 25.38
CA ALA A 270 -20.63 -0.38 25.51
C ALA A 270 -21.12 -1.27 26.66
N GLN A 271 -21.55 -0.66 27.76
CA GLN A 271 -21.87 -1.38 29.01
C GLN A 271 -23.11 -2.29 28.87
N ASN A 272 -23.60 -2.52 27.66
CA ASN A 272 -24.79 -3.30 27.36
C ASN A 272 -24.50 -4.71 26.82
N ASP A 273 -23.25 -5.12 26.62
CA ASP A 273 -22.95 -6.53 26.42
C ASP A 273 -22.72 -7.19 27.79
N SER A 274 -23.75 -7.90 28.25
CA SER A 274 -23.74 -8.77 29.45
C SER A 274 -22.65 -9.86 29.45
N ASN A 275 -21.78 -9.89 28.43
CA ASN A 275 -20.72 -10.87 28.18
C ASN A 275 -19.27 -10.32 28.33
N GLY A 276 -19.06 -9.10 28.84
CA GLY A 276 -17.69 -8.62 29.14
C GLY A 276 -16.86 -8.15 27.94
N GLY A 277 -17.49 -7.89 26.78
CA GLY A 277 -16.83 -7.40 25.57
C GLY A 277 -16.06 -8.47 24.80
N TYR A 278 -15.34 -8.05 23.75
CA TYR A 278 -14.48 -8.93 22.95
C TYR A 278 -13.24 -8.20 22.44
N VAL A 279 -12.18 -8.95 22.15
CA VAL A 279 -10.99 -8.47 21.44
C VAL A 279 -11.19 -8.71 19.95
N LEU A 280 -11.04 -7.65 19.13
CA LEU A 280 -11.14 -7.75 17.67
C LEU A 280 -9.77 -7.71 17.01
N PHE A 281 -9.49 -8.70 16.17
CA PHE A 281 -8.48 -8.62 15.11
C PHE A 281 -9.20 -8.38 13.78
N ALA A 282 -8.79 -7.32 13.07
CA ALA A 282 -9.30 -7.01 11.74
C ALA A 282 -8.15 -6.75 10.78
N GLY A 283 -8.00 -7.58 9.76
CA GLY A 283 -6.98 -7.41 8.74
C GLY A 283 -6.54 -8.70 8.05
N ARG A 284 -5.55 -8.58 7.15
CA ARG A 284 -5.00 -9.75 6.46
C ARG A 284 -4.38 -10.72 7.46
N ILE A 285 -4.70 -12.01 7.34
CA ILE A 285 -4.21 -13.06 8.25
C ILE A 285 -2.82 -13.52 7.79
N THR A 286 -1.80 -12.89 8.37
CA THR A 286 -0.38 -13.14 8.11
C THR A 286 0.42 -13.10 9.41
N ARG A 287 1.67 -13.61 9.38
CA ARG A 287 2.51 -13.74 10.60
C ARG A 287 2.87 -12.39 11.21
N GLU A 288 3.28 -11.44 10.37
CA GLU A 288 3.70 -10.10 10.75
C GLU A 288 2.57 -9.25 11.37
N LYS A 289 1.31 -9.64 11.14
CA LYS A 289 0.15 -9.02 11.79
C LYS A 289 -0.07 -9.52 13.22
N GLY A 290 0.75 -10.44 13.72
CA GLY A 290 0.69 -10.91 15.10
C GLY A 290 -0.48 -11.85 15.39
N VAL A 291 -1.08 -12.46 14.37
CA VAL A 291 -2.25 -13.36 14.56
C VAL A 291 -1.94 -14.53 15.51
N TYR A 292 -0.71 -15.04 15.51
CA TYR A 292 -0.31 -16.11 16.43
C TYR A 292 -0.17 -15.64 17.88
N LEU A 293 0.29 -14.41 18.09
CA LEU A 293 0.31 -13.80 19.43
C LEU A 293 -1.12 -13.68 19.98
N LEU A 294 -2.08 -13.31 19.12
CA LEU A 294 -3.50 -13.28 19.48
C LEU A 294 -4.02 -14.65 19.93
N LEU A 295 -3.63 -15.74 19.25
CA LEU A 295 -4.02 -17.11 19.67
C LEU A 295 -3.42 -17.48 21.03
N GLU A 296 -2.16 -17.11 21.28
CA GLU A 296 -1.52 -17.33 22.60
C GLU A 296 -2.20 -16.50 23.71
N MET A 297 -2.66 -15.29 23.40
CA MET A 297 -3.45 -14.47 24.33
C MET A 297 -4.80 -15.11 24.63
N ALA A 298 -5.52 -15.58 23.62
CA ALA A 298 -6.82 -16.23 23.78
C ALA A 298 -6.72 -17.49 24.66
N LYS A 299 -5.63 -18.25 24.53
CA LYS A 299 -5.34 -19.40 25.38
C LYS A 299 -5.15 -19.03 26.86
N LYS A 300 -4.55 -17.87 27.13
CA LYS A 300 -4.28 -17.39 28.49
C LYS A 300 -5.48 -16.69 29.14
N LEU A 301 -6.45 -16.25 28.33
CA LEU A 301 -7.63 -15.50 28.74
C LEU A 301 -8.91 -16.21 28.26
N PRO A 302 -9.19 -17.44 28.75
CA PRO A 302 -10.32 -18.25 28.27
C PRO A 302 -11.69 -17.61 28.51
N GLU A 303 -11.80 -16.70 29.47
CA GLU A 303 -13.01 -15.93 29.78
C GLU A 303 -13.30 -14.80 28.77
N MET A 304 -12.29 -14.35 28.02
CA MET A 304 -12.42 -13.25 27.06
C MET A 304 -12.73 -13.81 25.67
N GLN A 305 -13.69 -13.19 24.98
CA GLN A 305 -14.02 -13.55 23.59
C GLN A 305 -13.07 -12.86 22.61
N PHE A 306 -12.57 -13.60 21.62
CA PHE A 306 -11.71 -13.09 20.56
C PHE A 306 -12.39 -13.27 19.21
N LYS A 307 -12.49 -12.20 18.42
CA LYS A 307 -13.05 -12.22 17.07
C LYS A 307 -11.98 -11.90 16.05
N ILE A 308 -11.89 -12.69 15.01
CA ILE A 308 -10.89 -12.55 13.94
C ILE A 308 -11.62 -12.35 12.61
N ALA A 309 -11.58 -11.14 12.08
CA ALA A 309 -12.11 -10.75 10.78
C ALA A 309 -10.96 -10.59 9.77
N GLY A 310 -11.04 -11.30 8.65
CA GLY A 310 -10.03 -11.27 7.61
C GLY A 310 -9.77 -12.60 6.90
N THR A 311 -8.98 -12.52 5.84
CA THR A 311 -8.45 -13.67 5.10
C THR A 311 -6.96 -13.50 4.89
N GLY A 312 -6.26 -14.59 4.55
CA GLY A 312 -4.84 -14.51 4.25
C GLY A 312 -4.17 -15.87 4.18
N PRO A 313 -2.88 -15.90 3.79
CA PRO A 313 -2.10 -17.14 3.64
C PRO A 313 -2.09 -18.02 4.88
N GLU A 314 -2.13 -17.43 6.08
CA GLU A 314 -2.04 -18.18 7.34
C GLU A 314 -3.40 -18.67 7.87
N LEU A 315 -4.52 -18.38 7.18
CA LEU A 315 -5.87 -18.73 7.66
C LEU A 315 -6.03 -20.23 7.94
N THR A 316 -5.52 -21.09 7.06
CA THR A 316 -5.58 -22.56 7.25
C THR A 316 -4.79 -23.00 8.48
N ASN A 317 -3.59 -22.43 8.67
CA ASN A 317 -2.73 -22.73 9.82
C ASN A 317 -3.36 -22.27 11.14
N VAL A 318 -3.96 -21.08 11.13
CA VAL A 318 -4.72 -20.52 12.27
C VAL A 318 -5.90 -21.44 12.63
N LYS A 319 -6.71 -21.86 11.65
CA LYS A 319 -7.83 -22.80 11.87
C LYS A 319 -7.37 -24.11 12.52
N LEU A 320 -6.27 -24.69 12.02
CA LEU A 320 -5.71 -25.91 12.57
C LEU A 320 -5.23 -25.73 14.01
N LYS A 321 -4.54 -24.62 14.32
CA LYS A 321 -4.05 -24.33 15.68
C LYS A 321 -5.21 -24.12 16.67
N ILE A 322 -6.26 -23.39 16.29
CA ILE A 322 -7.49 -23.23 17.10
C ILE A 322 -8.09 -24.59 17.45
N LYS A 323 -8.23 -25.49 16.46
CA LYS A 323 -8.78 -26.83 16.67
C LYS A 323 -7.89 -27.70 17.55
N ASN A 324 -6.58 -27.70 17.30
CA ASN A 324 -5.63 -28.55 18.03
C ASN A 324 -5.49 -28.13 19.49
N GLU A 325 -5.53 -26.82 19.75
CA GLU A 325 -5.40 -26.26 21.10
C GLU A 325 -6.74 -26.05 21.82
N LYS A 326 -7.85 -26.40 21.16
CA LYS A 326 -9.21 -26.29 21.71
C LYS A 326 -9.53 -24.88 22.21
N LEU A 327 -9.21 -23.86 21.40
CA LEU A 327 -9.46 -22.46 21.72
C LEU A 327 -10.93 -22.13 21.42
N GLU A 328 -11.83 -22.44 22.36
CA GLU A 328 -13.28 -22.28 22.22
C GLU A 328 -13.75 -20.82 22.27
N ASN A 329 -12.91 -19.92 22.80
CA ASN A 329 -13.18 -18.49 22.91
C ASN A 329 -12.75 -17.67 21.68
N ILE A 330 -12.56 -18.32 20.53
CA ILE A 330 -12.19 -17.67 19.27
C ILE A 330 -13.26 -17.86 18.21
N GLU A 331 -13.74 -16.76 17.64
CA GLU A 331 -14.68 -16.72 16.53
C GLU A 331 -13.99 -16.19 15.25
N LEU A 332 -14.04 -16.97 14.16
CA LEU A 332 -13.56 -16.55 12.84
C LEU A 332 -14.73 -15.97 12.03
N LEU A 333 -14.69 -14.67 11.75
CA LEU A 333 -15.78 -13.94 11.09
C LEU A 333 -15.73 -13.97 9.56
N GLY A 334 -14.56 -14.25 8.97
CA GLY A 334 -14.35 -14.18 7.51
C GLY A 334 -14.07 -12.76 7.01
N PHE A 335 -14.13 -12.56 5.68
CA PHE A 335 -13.99 -11.28 4.99
C PHE A 335 -14.90 -11.23 3.77
#